data_AF-A0A8T4JPV9-F1
#
_entry.id   AF-A0A8T4JPV9-F1
#
_cell.length_a   1.000
_cell.length_b   1.000
_cell.length_c   1.000
_cell.angle_alpha   90.00
_cell.angle_beta   90.00
_cell.angle_gamma   90.00
#
_symmetry.space_group_name_H-M   'P 1'
#
loop_
_entity.id
_entity.type
_entity.pdbx_description
1 polymer ?
#
loop_
_entity_poly.entity_id
_entity_poly.type
_entity_poly.pdbx_seq_one_letter_code
_entity_poly.pdbx_strand_id
1 'polypeptide(L)'
;MAKRKTKKASGGRRACFLMFLSVCILLGVMFVQGTRLQARAESYEAREAALEADIEAEKDRTQDIEEQRKYMQTKKYVEEVAREKLGLVYPNETIYKADK
;
A
#
# COMPACT_ATOMS: atom_id res chain seq x y z
N MET A 1 -33.44 -45.68 -66.04
CA MET A 1 -33.28 -45.85 -64.57
C MET A 1 -32.40 -44.72 -64.03
N ALA A 2 -32.73 -44.21 -62.83
CA ALA A 2 -32.53 -42.83 -62.39
C ALA A 2 -31.07 -42.42 -62.07
N LYS A 3 -30.69 -41.20 -62.50
CA LYS A 3 -29.44 -40.52 -62.09
C LYS A 3 -29.58 -39.96 -60.67
N ARG A 4 -28.83 -40.52 -59.71
CA ARG A 4 -28.76 -40.06 -58.31
C ARG A 4 -28.00 -38.73 -58.23
N LYS A 5 -28.73 -37.63 -57.98
CA LYS A 5 -28.13 -36.30 -57.72
C LYS A 5 -27.52 -36.28 -56.31
N THR A 6 -26.20 -36.14 -56.20
CA THR A 6 -25.51 -35.91 -54.94
C THR A 6 -25.74 -34.46 -54.49
N LYS A 7 -26.38 -34.25 -53.35
CA LYS A 7 -26.55 -32.92 -52.75
C LYS A 7 -25.22 -32.50 -52.12
N LYS A 8 -24.52 -31.56 -52.77
CA LYS A 8 -23.28 -30.95 -52.26
C LYS A 8 -23.63 -30.03 -51.09
N ALA A 9 -23.24 -30.40 -49.88
CA ALA A 9 -23.46 -29.59 -48.68
C ALA A 9 -22.59 -28.32 -48.73
N SER A 10 -23.18 -27.19 -49.12
CA SER A 10 -22.53 -25.87 -49.16
C SER A 10 -22.54 -25.13 -47.81
N GLY A 11 -22.95 -25.79 -46.71
CA GLY A 11 -23.08 -25.19 -45.38
C GLY A 11 -21.80 -25.14 -44.53
N GLY A 12 -20.78 -25.96 -44.84
CA GLY A 12 -19.61 -26.13 -43.97
C GLY A 12 -18.76 -24.87 -43.78
N ARG A 13 -18.68 -24.01 -44.79
CA ARG A 13 -17.85 -22.79 -44.74
C ARG A 13 -18.42 -21.72 -43.82
N ARG A 14 -19.76 -21.61 -43.74
CA ARG A 14 -20.45 -20.73 -42.77
C ARG A 14 -20.34 -21.28 -41.35
N ALA A 15 -20.47 -22.59 -41.17
CA ALA A 15 -20.29 -23.22 -39.87
C ALA A 15 -18.86 -23.07 -39.33
N CYS A 16 -17.83 -23.27 -40.15
CA CYS A 16 -16.44 -23.02 -39.76
C CYS A 16 -16.18 -21.55 -39.42
N PHE A 17 -16.80 -20.61 -40.15
CA PHE A 17 -16.64 -19.18 -39.86
C PHE A 17 -17.26 -18.79 -38.51
N LEU A 18 -18.44 -19.33 -38.18
CA LEU A 18 -19.07 -19.12 -36.87
C LEU A 18 -18.25 -19.74 -35.73
N MET A 19 -17.69 -20.93 -35.93
CA MET A 19 -16.78 -21.55 -34.96
C MET A 19 -15.54 -20.70 -34.74
N PHE A 20 -14.88 -20.24 -35.81
CA PHE A 20 -13.72 -19.38 -35.71
C PHE A 20 -14.03 -18.05 -35.01
N LEU A 21 -15.16 -17.42 -35.34
CA LEU A 21 -15.63 -16.20 -34.68
C LEU A 21 -15.84 -16.42 -33.18
N SER A 22 -16.45 -17.54 -32.78
CA SER A 22 -16.67 -17.87 -31.37
C SER A 22 -15.37 -18.05 -30.60
N VAL A 23 -14.34 -18.64 -31.23
CA VAL A 23 -13.00 -18.79 -30.66
C VAL A 23 -12.31 -17.43 -30.53
N CYS A 24 -12.40 -16.56 -31.55
CA CYS A 24 -11.84 -15.21 -31.48
C CYS A 24 -12.46 -14.38 -30.35
N ILE A 25 -13.78 -14.47 -30.15
CA ILE A 25 -14.47 -13.77 -29.05
C ILE A 25 -13.97 -14.28 -27.70
N LEU A 26 -13.86 -15.61 -27.51
CA LEU A 26 -13.34 -16.18 -26.26
C LEU A 26 -11.90 -15.72 -25.98
N LEU A 27 -11.02 -15.74 -26.98
CA LEU A 27 -9.63 -15.26 -26.84
C LEU A 27 -9.58 -13.76 -26.50
N GLY A 28 -10.41 -12.94 -27.15
CA GLY A 28 -10.50 -11.51 -26.85
C GLY A 28 -10.94 -11.23 -25.41
N VAL A 29 -11.94 -11.97 -24.91
CA VAL A 29 -12.40 -11.87 -23.52
C VAL A 29 -11.31 -12.30 -22.54
N MET A 30 -10.60 -13.39 -22.81
CA MET A 30 -9.49 -13.83 -21.95
C MET A 30 -8.33 -12.82 -21.94
N PHE A 31 -8.03 -12.18 -23.07
CA PHE A 31 -7.00 -11.14 -23.15
C PHE A 31 -7.34 -9.91 -22.30
N VAL A 32 -8.59 -9.43 -22.36
CA VAL A 32 -9.06 -8.32 -21.52
C VAL A 32 -9.03 -8.69 -20.03
N GLN A 33 -9.39 -9.92 -19.69
CA GLN A 33 -9.30 -10.38 -18.29
C GLN A 33 -7.84 -10.50 -17.82
N GLY A 34 -6.93 -10.98 -18.67
CA GLY A 34 -5.50 -11.08 -18.35
C GLY A 34 -4.87 -9.72 -18.09
N THR A 35 -5.12 -8.74 -18.97
CA THR A 35 -4.62 -7.36 -18.79
C THR A 35 -5.20 -6.69 -17.54
N ARG A 36 -6.48 -6.91 -17.23
CA ARG A 36 -7.10 -6.41 -15.99
C ARG A 36 -6.52 -7.06 -14.73
N LEU A 37 -6.13 -8.32 -14.80
CA LEU A 37 -5.51 -9.03 -13.68
C LEU A 37 -4.11 -8.47 -13.40
N GLN A 38 -3.33 -8.23 -14.45
CA GLN A 38 -2.00 -7.62 -14.33
C GLN A 38 -2.06 -6.19 -13.77
N ALA A 39 -2.97 -5.36 -14.28
CA ALA A 39 -3.18 -4.01 -13.75
C ALA A 39 -3.61 -4.01 -12.26
N ARG A 40 -4.39 -5.02 -11.85
CA ARG A 40 -4.72 -5.20 -10.43
C ARG A 40 -3.51 -5.62 -9.62
N ALA A 41 -2.70 -6.56 -10.09
CA ALA A 41 -1.48 -6.99 -9.41
C ALA A 41 -0.53 -5.82 -9.16
N GLU A 42 -0.25 -5.00 -10.18
CA GLU A 42 0.58 -3.79 -10.04
C GLU A 42 -0.02 -2.80 -9.03
N SER A 43 -1.34 -2.63 -9.03
CA SER A 43 -2.02 -1.75 -8.05
C SER A 43 -1.95 -2.29 -6.61
N TYR A 44 -1.91 -3.62 -6.44
CA TYR A 44 -1.77 -4.23 -5.12
C TYR A 44 -0.34 -4.09 -4.60
N GLU A 45 0.67 -4.32 -5.46
CA GLU A 45 2.08 -4.13 -5.11
C GLU A 45 2.37 -2.67 -4.71
N ALA A 46 1.85 -1.71 -5.46
CA ALA A 46 1.99 -0.28 -5.11
C ALA A 46 1.30 0.07 -3.77
N ARG A 47 0.15 -0.56 -3.46
CA ARG A 47 -0.54 -0.37 -2.18
C ARG A 47 0.21 -1.02 -1.02
N GLU A 48 0.78 -2.19 -1.25
CA GLU A 48 1.58 -2.90 -0.24
C GLU A 48 2.81 -2.09 0.13
N ALA A 49 3.57 -1.61 -0.86
CA ALA A 49 4.72 -0.74 -0.63
C ALA A 49 4.36 0.56 0.12
N ALA A 50 3.23 1.18 -0.23
CA ALA A 50 2.75 2.38 0.48
C ALA A 50 2.36 2.07 1.94
N LEU A 51 1.65 0.96 2.17
CA LEU A 51 1.27 0.53 3.52
C LEU A 51 2.48 0.16 4.37
N GLU A 52 3.49 -0.50 3.80
CA GLU A 52 4.74 -0.79 4.50
C GLU A 52 5.47 0.48 4.93
N ALA A 53 5.54 1.49 4.04
CA ALA A 53 6.13 2.78 4.37
C ALA A 53 5.37 3.49 5.51
N ASP A 54 4.04 3.47 5.49
CA ASP A 54 3.21 4.04 6.56
C ASP A 54 3.42 3.29 7.89
N ILE A 55 3.54 1.96 7.86
CA ILE A 55 3.82 1.14 9.06
C ILE A 55 5.19 1.49 9.65
N GLU A 56 6.22 1.64 8.81
CA GLU A 56 7.57 1.97 9.26
C GLU A 56 7.62 3.38 9.86
N ALA A 57 6.99 4.36 9.21
CA ALA A 57 6.86 5.71 9.75
C ALA A 57 6.13 5.73 11.11
N GLU A 58 5.03 4.99 11.27
CA GLU A 58 4.32 4.91 12.54
C GLU A 58 5.11 4.17 13.63
N LYS A 59 5.92 3.17 13.26
CA LYS A 59 6.84 2.50 14.20
C LYS A 59 7.89 3.47 14.72
N ASP A 60 8.53 4.23 13.84
CA ASP A 60 9.54 5.23 14.21
C ASP A 60 8.93 6.31 15.12
N ARG A 61 7.75 6.84 14.74
CA ARG A 61 7.01 7.79 15.59
C ARG A 61 6.69 7.21 16.97
N THR A 62 6.35 5.93 17.04
CA THR A 62 6.05 5.27 18.32
C THR A 62 7.31 5.15 19.18
N GLN A 63 8.46 4.81 18.59
CA GLN A 63 9.73 4.75 19.30
C GLN A 63 10.14 6.13 19.84
N ASP A 64 10.06 7.18 19.02
CA ASP A 64 10.35 8.55 19.43
C ASP A 64 9.49 8.99 20.62
N ILE A 65 8.18 8.69 20.58
CA ILE A 65 7.26 8.99 21.68
C ILE A 65 7.65 8.21 22.95
N GLU A 66 8.06 6.94 22.81
CA GLU A 66 8.47 6.12 23.95
C GLU A 66 9.77 6.66 24.59
N GLU A 67 10.74 7.08 23.79
CA GLU A 67 11.97 7.71 24.27
C GLU A 67 11.69 9.04 24.98
N GLN A 68 10.84 9.89 24.39
CA GLN A 68 10.40 11.13 25.03
C GLN A 68 9.68 10.86 26.35
N ARG A 69 8.81 9.86 26.41
CA ARG A 69 8.16 9.45 27.67
C ARG A 69 9.17 9.03 28.72
N LYS A 70 10.17 8.21 28.35
CA LYS A 70 11.24 7.82 29.26
C LYS A 70 12.02 9.02 29.75
N TYR A 71 12.38 9.95 28.86
CA TYR A 71 13.08 11.20 29.22
C TYR A 71 12.27 12.05 30.19
N MET A 72 10.98 12.26 29.94
CA MET A 72 10.09 13.02 30.83
C MET A 72 9.90 12.37 32.21
N GLN A 73 10.03 11.04 32.30
CA GLN A 73 9.99 10.32 33.58
C GLN A 73 11.32 10.36 34.34
N THR A 74 12.40 10.87 33.74
CA THR A 74 13.68 10.99 34.45
C THR A 74 13.65 12.09 35.50
N LYS A 75 14.43 11.89 36.57
CA LYS A 75 14.63 12.91 37.61
C LYS A 75 15.17 14.22 37.04
N LYS A 76 16.00 14.14 35.99
CA LYS A 76 16.56 15.29 35.29
C LYS A 76 15.48 16.21 34.70
N TYR A 77 14.47 15.64 34.03
CA TYR A 77 13.36 16.43 33.51
C TYR A 77 12.55 17.10 34.64
N VAL A 78 12.30 16.37 35.74
CA VAL A 78 11.63 16.94 36.92
C VAL A 78 12.44 18.08 37.55
N GLU A 79 13.76 17.92 37.66
CA GLU A 79 14.67 18.94 38.16
C GLU A 79 14.71 20.19 37.25
N GLU A 80 14.78 20.01 35.93
CA GLU A 80 14.73 21.09 34.95
C GLU A 80 13.41 21.86 35.04
N VAL A 81 12.27 21.15 35.06
CA VAL A 81 10.94 21.76 35.19
C VAL A 81 10.79 22.47 36.54
N ALA A 82 11.26 21.88 37.65
CA ALA A 82 11.21 22.50 38.97
C ALA A 82 12.08 23.76 39.03
N ARG A 83 13.26 23.75 38.42
CA ARG A 83 14.15 24.91 38.35
C ARG A 83 13.59 26.01 37.46
N GLU A 84 13.02 25.69 36.31
CA GLU A 84 12.48 26.67 35.36
C GLU A 84 11.12 27.24 35.81
N LYS A 85 10.19 26.39 36.26
CA LYS A 85 8.82 26.80 36.62
C LYS A 85 8.70 27.30 38.05
N LEU A 86 9.39 26.64 38.99
CA LEU A 86 9.26 26.94 40.42
C LEU A 86 10.47 27.70 40.97
N GLY A 87 11.52 27.90 40.17
CA GLY A 87 12.75 28.55 40.63
C GLY A 87 13.48 27.76 41.71
N LEU A 88 13.17 26.48 41.87
CA LEU A 88 13.73 25.64 42.91
C LEU A 88 15.18 25.29 42.56
N VAL A 89 16.07 25.47 43.53
CA VAL A 89 17.48 25.11 43.45
C VAL A 89 17.85 24.28 44.66
N TYR A 90 18.91 23.48 44.52
CA TYR A 90 19.38 22.71 45.66
C TYR A 90 19.91 23.65 46.76
N PRO A 91 19.81 23.26 48.06
CA PRO A 91 20.21 24.11 49.19
C PRO A 91 21.67 24.62 49.13
N ASN A 92 22.52 23.94 48.36
CA ASN A 92 23.93 24.22 48.14
C ASN A 92 24.24 24.91 46.79
N GLU A 93 23.23 25.28 45.99
CA GLU A 93 23.39 26.00 44.72
C GLU A 93 23.05 27.49 44.87
N THR A 94 23.90 28.39 44.35
CA THR A 94 23.65 29.85 44.32
C THR A 94 23.39 30.30 42.89
N ILE A 95 22.22 30.92 42.63
CA ILE A 95 21.86 31.41 41.29
C ILE A 95 22.57 32.75 41.03
N TYR A 96 23.49 32.77 40.06
CA TYR A 96 24.01 34.03 39.49
C TYR A 96 23.14 34.43 38.30
N LYS A 97 22.34 35.51 38.45
CA LYS A 97 21.75 36.22 37.33
C LYS A 97 22.66 37.41 37.04
N ALA A 98 23.21 37.51 35.83
CA ALA A 98 23.92 38.70 35.41
C ALA A 98 22.89 39.83 35.26
N ASP A 99 22.94 40.82 36.15
CA ASP A 99 22.21 42.07 35.96
C ASP A 99 22.68 42.70 34.64
N LYS A 100 21.71 43.13 33.83
CA LYS A 100 21.97 44.05 32.70
C LYS A 100 22.05 45.48 33.23
#